data_AF-G4P1U2-F1
#
_entry.id   AF-G4P1U2-F1
#
_cell.length_a   1.000
_cell.length_b   1.000
_cell.length_c   1.000
_cell.angle_alpha   90.00
_cell.angle_beta   90.00
_cell.angle_gamma   90.00
#
_symmetry.space_group_name_H-M   'P 1'
#
loop_
_entity.id
_entity.type
_entity.pdbx_description
1 polymer ?
#
loop_
_entity_poly.entity_id
_entity_poly.type
_entity_poly.pdbx_seq_one_letter_code
_entity_poly.pdbx_strand_id
1 'polypeptide(L)' 'MSVLGQQAAIGIVVHLIFIAVTWWALQAVNIDPLIKKGKVVQARLLMILLTIAIGTTVANFFLDYLNYSQQLPYLF' A
#
# COMPACT_ATOMS: atom_id res chain seq x y z
N MET A 1 16.89 19.66 6.92
CA MET A 1 17.34 18.36 6.37
C MET A 1 16.86 17.17 7.20
N SER A 2 16.74 17.28 8.53
CA SER A 2 16.23 16.19 9.40
C SER A 2 14.76 15.81 9.16
N VAL A 3 13.87 16.80 8.97
CA VAL A 3 12.43 16.56 8.75
C VAL A 3 12.16 15.77 7.47
N LEU A 4 12.85 16.10 6.36
CA LEU A 4 12.77 15.37 5.10
C LEU A 4 13.22 13.91 5.25
N GLY A 5 14.32 13.68 5.98
CA GLY A 5 14.81 12.32 6.27
C GLY A 5 13.83 11.53 7.14
N GLN A 6 13.24 12.15 8.16
CA GLN A 6 12.24 11.53 9.01
C GLN A 6 10.96 11.18 8.23
N GLN A 7 10.47 12.09 7.40
CA GLN A 7 9.30 11.84 6.54
C GLN A 7 9.57 10.71 5.54
N ALA A 8 10.75 10.68 4.92
CA ALA A 8 11.14 9.59 4.03
C ALA A 8 11.20 8.24 4.76
N ALA A 9 11.80 8.19 5.95
CA ALA A 9 11.87 6.98 6.76
C ALA A 9 10.47 6.46 7.16
N ILE A 10 9.59 7.35 7.62
CA ILE A 10 8.19 7.01 7.94
C ILE A 10 7.49 6.52 6.67
N GLY A 11 7.66 7.22 5.55
CA GLY A 11 7.07 6.86 4.26
C GLY A 11 7.44 5.45 3.83
N ILE A 12 8.72 5.10 3.89
CA ILE A 12 9.22 3.75 3.54
C ILE A 12 8.58 2.69 4.44
N VAL A 13 8.60 2.90 5.76
CA VAL A 13 8.06 1.92 6.72
C VAL A 13 6.56 1.72 6.51
N VAL A 14 5.80 2.80 6.33
CA VAL A 14 4.35 2.76 6.10
C VAL A 14 4.04 1.98 4.80
N HIS A 15 4.75 2.27 3.71
CA HIS A 15 4.56 1.55 2.45
C HIS A 15 4.86 0.05 2.58
N LEU A 16 5.95 -0.33 3.25
CA LEU A 16 6.30 -1.74 3.45
C LEU A 16 5.24 -2.49 4.27
N ILE A 17 4.72 -1.87 5.33
CA ILE A 17 3.65 -2.45 6.15
C ILE A 17 2.40 -2.65 5.30
N PHE A 18 1.96 -1.63 4.56
CA PHE A 18 0.73 -1.75 3.76
C PHE A 18 0.88 -2.71 2.59
N ILE A 19 2.04 -2.79 1.94
CA ILE A 19 2.32 -3.81 0.92
C ILE A 19 2.17 -5.22 1.53
N ALA A 20 2.76 -5.46 2.71
CA ALA A 20 2.67 -6.77 3.37
C ALA A 20 1.23 -7.12 3.77
N VAL A 21 0.49 -6.16 4.33
CA VAL A 21 -0.92 -6.33 4.72
C VAL A 21 -1.80 -6.57 3.49
N THR A 22 -1.61 -5.80 2.41
CA THR A 22 -2.35 -5.99 1.16
C THR A 22 -2.06 -7.35 0.53
N TRP A 23 -0.79 -7.79 0.50
CA TRP A 23 -0.43 -9.11 0.01
C TRP A 23 -1.12 -10.22 0.81
N TRP A 24 -1.12 -10.10 2.14
CA TRP A 24 -1.80 -11.05 3.02
C TRP A 24 -3.32 -11.04 2.81
N ALA A 25 -3.93 -9.86 2.68
CA ALA A 25 -5.37 -9.73 2.43
C ALA A 25 -5.79 -10.30 1.08
N LEU A 26 -5.00 -10.06 0.01
CA LEU A 26 -5.31 -10.57 -1.33
C LEU A 26 -5.23 -12.10 -1.41
N GLN A 27 -4.43 -12.75 -0.57
CA GLN A 27 -4.41 -14.22 -0.50
C GLN A 27 -5.72 -14.82 0.02
N ALA A 28 -6.53 -14.07 0.79
CA ALA A 28 -7.85 -14.52 1.23
C ALA A 28 -8.90 -14.44 0.11
N VAL A 29 -8.62 -13.73 -0.99
CA VAL A 29 -9.53 -13.57 -2.12
C VAL A 29 -9.36 -14.76 -3.06
N ASN A 30 -10.47 -15.44 -3.37
CA ASN A 30 -10.44 -16.56 -4.31
C ASN A 30 -10.41 -16.04 -5.76
N ILE A 31 -9.22 -15.99 -6.34
CA ILE A 31 -8.98 -15.42 -7.68
C ILE A 31 -9.08 -16.48 -8.79
N ASP A 32 -9.12 -17.76 -8.43
CA ASP A 32 -9.21 -18.89 -9.37
C ASP A 32 -10.39 -18.80 -10.35
N PRO A 33 -11.63 -18.43 -9.96
CA PRO A 33 -12.73 -18.31 -10.91
C PRO A 33 -12.59 -17.11 -11.85
N LEU A 34 -11.78 -16.11 -11.49
CA LEU A 34 -11.58 -14.91 -12.32
C LEU A 34 -10.60 -15.16 -13.48
N ILE A 35 -9.78 -16.21 -13.40
CA ILE A 35 -8.63 -16.40 -14.28
C ILE A 35 -8.82 -17.64 -15.16
N LYS A 36 -8.57 -17.48 -16.47
CA LYS A 36 -8.65 -18.58 -17.43
C LYS A 36 -7.70 -19.71 -17.05
N LYS A 37 -8.16 -20.96 -17.20
CA LYS A 37 -7.38 -22.17 -16.92
C LYS A 37 -6.02 -22.12 -17.64
N GLY A 38 -4.96 -22.51 -16.94
CA GLY A 38 -3.58 -22.54 -17.47
C GLY A 38 -2.81 -21.21 -17.42
N LYS A 39 -3.37 -20.14 -16.82
CA LYS A 39 -2.72 -18.81 -16.76
C LYS A 39 -2.13 -18.47 -15.39
N VAL A 40 -1.44 -19.43 -14.75
CA VAL A 40 -0.88 -19.29 -13.39
C VAL A 40 0.11 -18.12 -13.27
N VAL A 41 0.98 -17.92 -14.26
CA VAL A 41 1.97 -16.82 -14.24
C VAL A 41 1.27 -15.46 -14.33
N GLN A 42 0.25 -15.33 -15.18
CA GLN A 42 -0.52 -14.10 -15.33
C GLN A 42 -1.30 -13.78 -14.06
N ALA A 43 -1.85 -14.80 -13.39
CA ALA A 43 -2.49 -14.66 -12.09
C ALA A 43 -1.55 -14.10 -11.02
N ARG A 44 -0.35 -14.66 -10.93
CA ARG A 44 0.65 -14.22 -9.96
C ARG A 44 1.13 -12.80 -10.24
N LEU A 45 1.35 -12.46 -11.51
CA LEU A 45 1.71 -11.10 -11.90
C LEU A 45 0.59 -10.10 -11.55
N LEU A 46 -0.67 -10.45 -11.83
CA LEU A 46 -1.82 -9.63 -11.46
C LEU A 46 -1.90 -9.40 -9.94
N MET A 47 -1.70 -10.45 -9.13
CA MET A 47 -1.66 -10.31 -7.66
C MET A 47 -0.57 -9.36 -7.19
N ILE A 48 0.63 -9.43 -7.77
CA ILE A 48 1.75 -8.53 -7.42
C ILE A 48 1.39 -7.08 -7.79
N LEU A 49 0.85 -6.86 -8.99
CA LEU A 49 0.44 -5.53 -9.43
C LEU A 49 -0.67 -4.95 -8.56
N LEU A 50 -1.69 -5.76 -8.21
CA LEU A 50 -2.76 -5.35 -7.31
C LEU A 50 -2.22 -5.03 -5.91
N THR A 51 -1.26 -5.81 -5.43
CA THR A 51 -0.62 -5.57 -4.13
C THR A 51 0.08 -4.23 -4.10
N ILE A 52 0.88 -3.92 -5.12
CA ILE A 52 1.60 -2.65 -5.22
C ILE A 52 0.61 -1.49 -5.36
N ALA A 53 -0.40 -1.63 -6.23
CA ALA A 53 -1.39 -0.59 -6.45
C ALA A 53 -2.16 -0.27 -5.16
N ILE A 54 -2.82 -1.27 -4.57
CA ILE A 54 -3.64 -1.09 -3.36
C ILE A 54 -2.76 -0.68 -2.17
N GLY A 55 -1.64 -1.38 -1.95
CA GLY A 55 -0.74 -1.10 -0.84
C GLY A 55 -0.19 0.32 -0.87
N THR A 56 0.19 0.82 -2.05
CA THR A 56 0.67 2.21 -2.22
C THR A 56 -0.46 3.21 -2.02
N THR A 57 -1.66 2.97 -2.55
CA THR A 57 -2.80 3.88 -2.37
C THR A 57 -3.17 4.01 -0.89
N VAL A 58 -3.25 2.88 -0.17
CA VAL A 58 -3.57 2.91 1.26
C VAL A 58 -2.44 3.54 2.07
N ALA A 59 -1.17 3.26 1.75
CA ALA A 59 -0.02 3.92 2.38
C ALA A 59 -0.06 5.44 2.20
N ASN A 60 -0.30 5.93 0.99
CA ASN A 60 -0.43 7.35 0.70
C ASN A 60 -1.58 7.98 1.47
N PHE A 61 -2.75 7.34 1.50
CA PHE A 61 -3.88 7.80 2.31
C PHE A 61 -3.49 8.00 3.78
N PHE A 62 -2.77 7.04 4.38
CA PHE A 62 -2.31 7.14 5.77
C PHE A 62 -1.28 8.26 5.97
N LEU A 63 -0.35 8.44 5.04
CA LEU A 63 0.65 9.51 5.11
C LEU A 63 0.01 10.90 4.95
N ASP A 64 -0.92 11.04 4.01
CA ASP A 64 -1.66 12.28 3.79
C ASP A 64 -2.48 12.64 5.03
N TYR A 65 -3.18 11.67 5.61
CA TYR A 65 -3.91 11.86 6.86
C TYR A 65 -3.01 12.30 8.02
N LEU A 66 -1.84 11.67 8.16
CA LEU A 66 -0.85 12.05 9.17
C LEU A 66 -0.34 13.48 8.94
N ASN A 67 -0.04 13.85 7.68
CA ASN A 67 0.39 15.20 7.32
C ASN A 67 -0.69 16.24 7.64
N TYR A 68 -1.95 15.98 7.29
CA TYR A 68 -3.07 16.87 7.64
C TYR A 68 -3.24 16.99 9.16
N SER A 69 -3.07 15.89 9.89
CA SER A 69 -3.14 15.91 11.36
C SER A 69 -2.04 16.77 11.98
N GLN A 70 -0.83 16.76 11.42
CA GLN A 70 0.28 17.62 11.85
C GLN A 70 0.06 19.09 11.52
N GLN A 71 -0.72 19.38 10.48
CA GLN A 71 -1.04 20.76 10.05
C GLN A 71 -2.23 21.35 10.82
N LEU A 72 -3.06 20.50 11.43
CA LEU A 72 -4.25 20.90 12.18
C LEU A 72 -4.00 21.97 13.27
N PRO A 73 -2.87 21.98 13.99
CA PRO A 73 -2.54 23.04 14.94
C PRO A 73 -2.37 24.44 14.33
N TYR A 74 -2.11 24.57 13.02
CA TYR A 74 -2.02 25.87 12.35
C TYR A 74 -3.38 26.52 12.06
N LEU A 75 -4.48 25.87 12.45
CA LEU A 75 -5.84 26.40 12.26
C LEU A 75 -6.19 27.53 13.25
N PHE A 76 -5.43 27.67 14.34
CA PHE A 76 -5.62 28.66 15.40
C PHE A 76 -4.30 29.37 15.71
#